data_AF-A0A5S9MFK3-F1
#
_entry.id   AF-A0A5S9MFK3-F1
#
_cell.length_a   1.000
_cell.length_b   1.000
_cell.length_c   1.000
_cell.angle_alpha   90.00
_cell.angle_beta   90.00
_cell.angle_gamma   90.00
#
_symmetry.space_group_name_H-M   'P 1'
#
loop_
_entity.id
_entity.type
_entity.pdbx_description
1 polymer ?
#
loop_
_entity_poly.entity_id
_entity_poly.type
_entity_poly.pdbx_seq_one_letter_code
_entity_poly.pdbx_strand_id
1 'polypeptide(L)' 'MKVLAMMRFVNPTKEIRVSGGREFNLRTLQPLALYAANSIFVGDYLTTKGQQVQTDHHIIEDLGFEIEECAL' A
#
# COMPACT_ATOMS: atom_id res chain seq x y z
N MET A 1 7.41 4.07 7.34
CA MET A 1 6.32 4.34 8.31
C MET A 1 6.17 5.80 8.69
N LYS A 2 7.18 6.48 9.27
CA LYS A 2 7.05 7.89 9.70
C LYS A 2 6.55 8.83 8.59
N VAL A 3 7.10 8.66 7.37
CA VAL A 3 6.70 9.46 6.20
C VAL A 3 5.24 9.24 5.83
N LEU A 4 4.76 7.98 5.77
CA LEU A 4 3.37 7.68 5.43
C LEU A 4 2.38 8.26 6.45
N ALA A 5 2.69 8.12 7.75
CA ALA A 5 1.87 8.69 8.80
C ALA A 5 1.80 10.22 8.72
N MET A 6 2.93 10.88 8.47
CA MET A 6 2.99 12.32 8.27
C MET A 6 2.21 12.75 7.02
N MET A 7 2.36 12.03 5.90
CA MET A 7 1.65 12.33 4.65
C MET A 7 0.13 12.23 4.83
N ARG A 8 -0.38 11.24 5.57
CA ARG A 8 -1.80 11.12 5.90
C ARG A 8 -2.26 12.26 6.80
N PHE A 9 -1.45 12.62 7.79
CA PHE A 9 -1.78 13.71 8.71
C PHE A 9 -1.93 15.06 7.98
N VAL A 10 -1.00 15.39 7.07
CA VAL A 10 -1.05 16.67 6.34
C VAL A 10 -2.00 16.64 5.13
N ASN A 11 -2.34 15.46 4.59
CA ASN A 11 -3.27 15.28 3.48
C ASN A 11 -4.42 14.31 3.84
N PRO A 12 -5.34 14.69 4.73
CA PRO A 12 -6.34 13.77 5.27
C PRO A 12 -7.25 13.15 4.20
N THR A 13 -7.62 13.93 3.18
CA THR A 13 -8.60 13.54 2.15
C THR A 13 -7.99 13.04 0.85
N LYS A 14 -6.66 13.02 0.73
CA LYS A 14 -5.99 12.66 -0.53
C LYS A 14 -5.67 11.18 -0.57
N GLU A 15 -5.65 10.64 -1.78
CA GLU A 15 -5.08 9.33 -2.02
C GLU A 15 -3.58 9.36 -1.69
N ILE A 16 -3.13 8.38 -0.92
CA ILE A 16 -1.72 8.13 -0.67
C ILE A 16 -1.40 6.75 -1.20
N ARG A 17 -0.55 6.70 -2.22
CA ARG A 17 -0.13 5.48 -2.88
C ARG A 17 1.25 5.03 -2.43
N VAL A 18 1.36 3.80 -1.92
CA VAL A 18 2.66 3.18 -1.64
C VAL A 18 3.13 2.43 -2.88
N SER A 19 4.15 2.98 -3.51
CA SER A 19 4.68 2.50 -4.78
C SER A 19 5.90 1.59 -4.57
N GLY A 20 6.83 1.62 -5.55
CA GLY A 20 8.07 0.84 -5.59
C GLY A 20 8.79 0.68 -4.25
N GLY A 21 9.12 -0.57 -3.91
CA GLY A 21 10.04 -0.90 -2.82
C GLY A 21 9.40 -1.02 -1.44
N ARG A 22 8.07 -1.12 -1.32
CA ARG A 22 7.41 -1.34 -0.02
C ARG A 22 7.86 -2.63 0.65
N GLU A 23 8.09 -3.68 -0.12
CA GLU A 23 8.51 -5.01 0.33
C GLU A 23 9.92 -4.98 0.92
N PHE A 24 10.80 -4.13 0.40
CA PHE A 24 12.16 -3.96 0.90
C PHE A 24 12.25 -2.99 2.09
N ASN A 25 11.52 -1.87 2.02
CA ASN A 25 11.59 -0.80 3.01
C ASN A 25 10.74 -1.07 4.25
N LEU A 26 9.57 -1.71 4.07
CA LEU A 26 8.64 -2.00 5.15
C LEU A 26 8.71 -3.46 5.59
N ARG A 27 9.08 -4.39 4.70
CA ARG A 27 9.24 -5.82 5.01
C ARG A 27 7.97 -6.39 5.65
N THR A 28 8.05 -6.86 6.89
CA THR A 28 6.92 -7.39 7.66
C THR A 28 5.93 -6.31 8.10
N LEU A 29 6.28 -5.02 7.99
CA LEU A 29 5.42 -3.89 8.34
C LEU A 29 4.59 -3.36 7.16
N GLN A 30 4.64 -4.00 5.98
CA GLN A 30 3.77 -3.66 4.85
C GLN A 30 2.29 -3.56 5.22
N PRO A 31 1.71 -4.48 6.03
CA PRO A 31 0.31 -4.38 6.44
C PRO A 31 -0.01 -3.07 7.17
N LEU A 32 0.93 -2.58 7.99
CA LEU A 32 0.73 -1.33 8.74
C LEU A 32 0.68 -0.09 7.84
N ALA A 33 1.25 -0.15 6.64
CA ALA A 33 1.19 0.98 5.71
C ALA A 33 -0.23 1.27 5.23
N LEU A 34 -1.09 0.25 5.15
CA LEU A 34 -2.47 0.39 4.66
C LEU A 34 -3.38 1.18 5.62
N TYR A 35 -2.97 1.39 6.88
CA TYR A 35 -3.67 2.30 7.78
C TYR A 35 -3.45 3.78 7.44
N ALA A 36 -2.32 4.11 6.81
CA ALA A 36 -2.00 5.49 6.42
C ALA A 36 -2.20 5.70 4.91
N ALA A 37 -1.91 4.70 4.10
CA ALA A 37 -2.04 4.73 2.65
C ALA A 37 -3.26 3.90 2.21
N ASN A 38 -4.00 4.40 1.24
CA ASN A 38 -5.23 3.76 0.74
C ASN A 38 -5.08 3.29 -0.71
N SER A 39 -3.83 3.15 -1.19
CA SER A 39 -3.53 2.67 -2.55
C SER A 39 -2.14 2.05 -2.59
N ILE A 40 -1.96 0.97 -3.36
CA ILE A 40 -0.67 0.30 -3.61
C ILE A 40 -0.59 -0.17 -5.07
N PHE A 41 0.62 -0.34 -5.60
CA PHE A 41 0.80 -1.07 -6.86
C PHE A 41 0.85 -2.57 -6.61
N VAL A 42 0.08 -3.34 -7.36
CA VAL A 42 0.01 -4.80 -7.23
C VAL A 42 0.83 -5.46 -8.33
N GLY A 43 1.64 -6.46 -7.98
CA GLY A 43 2.54 -7.12 -8.93
C GLY A 43 3.83 -6.34 -9.21
N ASP A 44 4.33 -6.46 -10.44
CA ASP A 44 5.56 -5.79 -10.86
C ASP A 44 5.38 -4.28 -11.01
N TYR A 45 6.46 -3.54 -10.73
CA TYR A 45 6.52 -2.10 -10.95
C TYR A 45 6.96 -1.78 -12.39
N LEU A 46 6.96 -0.50 -12.75
CA LEU A 46 7.31 -0.05 -14.11
C LEU A 46 8.68 -0.55 -14.59
N THR A 47 9.68 -0.62 -13.70
CA THR A 47 11.07 -0.98 -14.06
C THR A 47 11.66 -2.09 -13.19
N THR A 48 10.97 -2.52 -12.14
CA THR A 48 11.50 -3.46 -11.15
C THR A 48 10.47 -4.51 -10.79
N LYS A 49 10.93 -5.73 -10.51
CA LYS A 49 10.06 -6.80 -10.00
C LYS A 49 9.49 -6.39 -8.65
N GLY A 50 8.22 -6.71 -8.45
CA GLY A 50 7.50 -6.44 -7.21
C GLY A 50 7.15 -7.69 -6.44
N GLN A 51 6.26 -7.52 -5.46
CA GLN A 51 5.68 -8.63 -4.72
C GLN A 51 4.63 -9.36 -5.59
N GLN A 52 4.40 -10.63 -5.32
CA GLN A 52 3.33 -11.38 -5.99
C GLN A 52 1.96 -10.77 -5.67
N VAL A 53 1.14 -10.64 -6.71
CA VAL A 53 -0.23 -10.13 -6.64
C VAL A 53 -1.04 -10.80 -5.52
N GLN A 54 -0.99 -12.13 -5.43
CA GLN A 54 -1.73 -12.89 -4.41
C GLN A 54 -1.34 -12.50 -2.98
N THR A 55 -0.07 -12.21 -2.73
CA THR A 55 0.39 -11.77 -1.41
C THR A 55 -0.19 -10.41 -1.05
N ASP A 56 -0.32 -9.50 -2.00
CA ASP A 56 -0.96 -8.20 -1.77
C ASP A 56 -2.45 -8.38 -1.43
N HIS A 57 -3.15 -9.24 -2.17
CA HIS A 57 -4.55 -9.56 -1.88
C HIS A 57 -4.75 -10.18 -0.50
N HIS A 58 -3.91 -11.14 -0.10
CA HIS A 58 -3.99 -11.74 1.23
C HIS A 58 -3.75 -10.70 2.34
N ILE A 59 -2.80 -9.77 2.16
CA ILE A 59 -2.57 -8.70 3.15
C ILE A 59 -3.81 -7.82 3.31
N ILE A 60 -4.49 -7.48 2.21
CA ILE A 60 -5.71 -6.65 2.24
C ILE A 60 -6.84 -7.41 2.96
N GLU A 61 -7.05 -8.68 2.60
CA GLU A 61 -8.07 -9.54 3.19
C GLU A 61 -7.82 -9.79 4.69
N ASP A 62 -6.59 -10.12 5.09
CA ASP A 62 -6.22 -10.39 6.48
C ASP A 62 -6.41 -9.16 7.40
N LEU A 63 -6.31 -7.95 6.85
CA LEU A 63 -6.57 -6.70 7.57
C LEU A 63 -8.05 -6.33 7.61
N GLY A 64 -8.91 -7.03 6.87
CA GLY A 64 -10.34 -6.72 6.74
C GLY A 64 -10.61 -5.48 5.90
N PHE A 65 -9.71 -5.12 4.98
CA PHE A 65 -9.93 -4.04 4.02
C PHE A 65 -10.62 -4.55 2.75
N GLU A 66 -11.27 -3.64 2.04
CA GLU A 66 -11.95 -3.92 0.77
C GLU A 66 -11.24 -3.21 -0.38
N ILE A 67 -11.26 -3.82 -1.57
CA ILE A 67 -10.71 -3.23 -2.78
C ILE A 67 -11.79 -2.39 -3.44
N GLU A 68 -11.51 -1.10 -3.62
CA GLU A 68 -12.40 -0.21 -4.36
C GLU A 68 -12.35 -0.51 -5.86
N GLU A 69 -13.48 -0.95 -6.43
CA GLU A 69 -13.57 -1.30 -7.85
C GLU A 69 -13.70 -0.06 -8.76
N CYS A 70 -14.16 1.06 -8.22
CA CYS A 70 -14.47 2.29 -8.96
C CYS A 70 -13.73 3.51 -8.35
N ALA A 71 -12.41 3.56 -8.51
CA ALA A 71 -11.64 4.75 -8.15
C ALA A 71 -11.82 5.86 -9.21
N LEU A 72 -12.32 7.03 -8.79
CA LEU A 72 -12.56 8.21 -9.64
C LEU A 72 -11.30 9.06 -9.88
#